data_AF-A0A7S3CU63-F1
#
_entry.id   AF-A0A7S3CU63-F1
#
_cell.length_a   1.000
_cell.length_b   1.000
_cell.length_c   1.000
_cell.angle_alpha   90.00
_cell.angle_beta   90.00
_cell.angle_gamma   90.00
#
_symmetry.space_group_name_H-M   'P 1'
#
loop_
_entity.id
_entity.type
_entity.pdbx_description
1 polymer ?
#
loop_
_entity_poly.entity_id
_entity_poly.type
_entity_poly.pdbx_seq_one_letter_code
_entity_poly.pdbx_strand_id
1 'polypeptide(L)'
;MRRVLLIQKAADKKDAKPEEIKKSFRTMGVTACQQMQGKKASDVEFLVSSKVGSSELLGIFENSFHLTNYENSHKKQPSEEEQEKDKEEEALDKDDRTKRINKKVDNFVVSTENTSVVEDQDYKFQQASARATEFARNLANARGSVATPEWMEHQIMDLLKKHEGKVGEVRVLQADELQKLGMNLFYNVGKGAISQPRCVIVHYEGNPEKKGEVEIALVGKGVTFDTGGLNLKPSGYMEDMYGDKGGSCAVLGALQ
;
A
#
# COMPACT_ATOMS: atom_id res chain seq x y z
N MET A 1 1.65 -31.02 -7.96
CA MET A 1 1.29 -31.15 -9.39
C MET A 1 1.55 -29.81 -10.06
N ARG A 2 2.40 -29.75 -11.11
CA ARG A 2 2.63 -28.51 -11.87
C ARG A 2 1.48 -28.33 -12.86
N ARG A 3 0.91 -27.12 -12.94
CA ARG A 3 -0.14 -26.76 -13.89
C ARG A 3 0.40 -25.67 -14.79
N VAL A 4 0.07 -25.73 -16.08
CA VAL A 4 0.43 -24.70 -17.05
C VAL A 4 -0.85 -24.02 -17.48
N LEU A 5 -0.86 -22.68 -17.43
CA LEU A 5 -1.94 -21.86 -17.96
C LEU A 5 -1.36 -20.97 -19.06
N LEU A 6 -1.95 -21.03 -20.24
CA LEU A 6 -1.62 -20.13 -21.34
C LEU A 6 -2.51 -18.90 -21.24
N ILE A 7 -1.89 -17.73 -21.10
CA ILE A 7 -2.55 -16.44 -21.13
C ILE A 7 -2.19 -15.80 -22.46
N GLN A 8 -3.18 -15.62 -23.32
CA GLN A 8 -2.99 -15.01 -24.63
C GLN A 8 -3.41 -13.54 -24.60
N LYS A 9 -2.56 -12.67 -25.12
CA LYS A 9 -2.92 -11.30 -25.45
C LYS A 9 -3.46 -11.26 -26.87
N ALA A 10 -4.65 -10.67 -27.06
CA ALA A 10 -5.13 -10.35 -28.40
C ALA A 10 -4.21 -9.30 -29.06
N ALA A 11 -4.04 -9.39 -30.38
CA ALA A 11 -3.31 -8.38 -31.13
C ALA A 11 -3.97 -7.01 -30.92
N ASP A 12 -3.14 -5.98 -30.74
CA ASP A 12 -3.63 -4.62 -30.65
C ASP A 12 -4.23 -4.18 -31.99
N LYS A 13 -5.25 -3.32 -31.95
CA LYS A 13 -5.75 -2.67 -33.16
C LYS A 13 -4.62 -1.84 -33.78
N LYS A 14 -4.60 -1.73 -35.11
CA LYS A 14 -3.55 -1.00 -35.84
C LYS A 14 -3.44 0.48 -35.42
N ASP A 15 -4.52 1.04 -34.91
CA ASP A 15 -4.69 2.42 -34.46
C ASP A 15 -4.84 2.54 -32.92
N ALA A 16 -4.52 1.49 -32.17
CA ALA A 16 -4.63 1.49 -30.72
C ALA A 16 -3.76 2.58 -30.09
N LYS A 17 -4.36 3.38 -29.20
CA LYS A 17 -3.62 4.44 -28.49
C LYS A 17 -2.70 3.81 -27.43
N PRO A 18 -1.55 4.43 -27.09
CA PRO A 18 -0.64 3.90 -26.06
C PRO A 18 -1.34 3.57 -24.74
N GLU A 19 -2.28 4.40 -24.29
CA GLU A 19 -3.05 4.15 -23.07
C GLU A 19 -3.99 2.93 -23.14
N GLU A 20 -4.52 2.62 -24.33
CA GLU A 20 -5.33 1.41 -24.53
C GLU A 20 -4.48 0.15 -24.41
N ILE A 21 -3.25 0.19 -24.94
CA ILE A 21 -2.28 -0.89 -24.82
C ILE A 21 -1.90 -1.07 -23.34
N LYS A 22 -1.55 -0.01 -22.62
CA LYS A 22 -1.26 -0.06 -21.17
C LYS A 22 -2.45 -0.61 -20.37
N LYS A 23 -3.67 -0.17 -20.67
CA LYS A 23 -4.89 -0.69 -20.04
C LYS A 23 -5.06 -2.20 -20.30
N SER A 24 -4.73 -2.69 -21.49
CA SER A 24 -4.81 -4.12 -21.80
C SER A 24 -3.88 -4.97 -20.92
N PHE A 25 -2.65 -4.51 -20.66
CA PHE A 25 -1.71 -5.18 -19.76
C PHE A 25 -2.16 -5.13 -18.30
N ARG A 26 -2.73 -4.00 -17.85
CA ARG A 26 -3.35 -3.92 -16.51
C ARG A 26 -4.44 -4.97 -16.34
N THR A 27 -5.39 -5.03 -17.28
CA THR A 27 -6.48 -6.01 -17.25
C THR A 27 -5.97 -7.44 -17.29
N MET A 28 -4.91 -7.70 -18.04
CA MET A 28 -4.29 -9.02 -18.12
C MET A 28 -3.72 -9.46 -16.76
N GLY A 29 -2.99 -8.60 -16.03
CA GLY A 29 -2.48 -8.93 -14.70
C GLY A 29 -3.59 -9.18 -13.68
N VAL A 30 -4.67 -8.39 -13.72
CA VAL A 30 -5.87 -8.61 -12.89
C VAL A 30 -6.48 -10.00 -13.18
N THR A 31 -6.67 -10.32 -14.46
CA THR A 31 -7.28 -11.58 -14.90
C THR A 31 -6.41 -12.77 -14.52
N ALA A 32 -5.09 -12.66 -14.72
CA ALA A 32 -4.12 -13.67 -14.35
C ALA A 32 -4.18 -13.95 -12.85
N CYS A 33 -4.21 -12.91 -12.01
CA CYS A 33 -4.35 -13.04 -10.56
C CYS A 33 -5.63 -13.79 -10.19
N GLN A 34 -6.79 -13.36 -10.69
CA GLN A 34 -8.07 -13.99 -10.40
C GLN A 34 -8.11 -15.47 -10.82
N GLN A 35 -7.52 -15.79 -11.98
CA GLN A 35 -7.41 -17.17 -12.44
C GLN A 35 -6.52 -18.02 -11.52
N MET A 36 -5.37 -17.49 -11.09
CA MET A 36 -4.47 -18.19 -10.15
C MET A 36 -5.15 -18.43 -8.80
N GLN A 37 -5.81 -17.39 -8.26
CA GLN A 37 -6.53 -17.46 -7.00
C GLN A 37 -7.69 -18.47 -7.06
N GLY A 38 -8.48 -18.47 -8.14
CA GLY A 38 -9.58 -19.41 -8.36
C GLY A 38 -9.11 -20.86 -8.55
N LYS A 39 -7.88 -21.06 -9.03
CA LYS A 39 -7.23 -22.38 -9.10
C LYS A 39 -6.49 -22.78 -7.81
N LYS A 40 -6.50 -21.91 -6.79
CA LYS A 40 -5.82 -22.07 -5.50
C LYS A 40 -4.31 -22.29 -5.65
N ALA A 41 -3.69 -21.60 -6.61
CA ALA A 41 -2.24 -21.64 -6.80
C ALA A 41 -1.53 -20.82 -5.71
N SER A 42 -0.50 -21.39 -5.08
CA SER A 42 0.39 -20.68 -4.14
C SER A 42 1.59 -20.07 -4.84
N ASP A 43 2.24 -20.83 -5.71
CA ASP A 43 3.50 -20.47 -6.36
C ASP A 43 3.28 -20.40 -7.88
N VAL A 44 3.57 -19.24 -8.47
CA VAL A 44 3.29 -18.93 -9.86
C VAL A 44 4.53 -18.42 -10.56
N GLU A 45 4.91 -19.03 -11.68
CA GLU A 45 5.94 -18.49 -12.56
C GLU A 45 5.30 -18.06 -13.88
N PHE A 46 5.47 -16.78 -14.23
CA PHE A 46 5.06 -16.23 -15.51
C PHE A 46 6.21 -16.33 -16.51
N LEU A 47 6.07 -17.19 -17.52
CA LEU A 47 7.00 -17.27 -18.64
C LEU A 47 6.51 -16.37 -19.77
N VAL A 48 7.21 -15.27 -20.01
CA VAL A 48 6.82 -14.23 -20.97
C VAL A 48 7.71 -14.29 -22.19
N SER A 49 7.10 -14.39 -23.37
CA SER A 49 7.83 -14.38 -24.63
C SER A 49 8.49 -13.00 -24.85
N SER A 50 9.69 -13.00 -25.43
CA SER A 50 10.41 -11.79 -25.88
C SER A 50 9.60 -10.88 -26.82
N LYS A 51 8.55 -11.41 -27.46
CA LYS A 51 7.64 -10.65 -28.32
C LYS A 51 6.54 -9.89 -27.56
N VAL A 52 6.43 -10.08 -26.24
CA VAL A 52 5.34 -9.54 -25.42
C VAL A 52 5.82 -8.34 -24.62
N GLY A 53 5.46 -7.16 -25.12
CA GLY A 53 5.56 -5.90 -24.38
C GLY A 53 6.98 -5.35 -24.21
N SER A 54 7.06 -4.04 -23.99
CA SER A 54 8.27 -3.38 -23.48
C SER A 54 8.42 -3.60 -21.98
N SER A 55 9.56 -3.21 -21.41
CA SER A 55 9.81 -3.18 -19.97
C SER A 55 8.69 -2.50 -19.19
N GLU A 56 8.22 -1.33 -19.66
CA GLU A 56 7.09 -0.62 -19.08
C GLU A 56 5.81 -1.49 -19.05
N LEU A 57 5.45 -2.11 -20.18
CA LEU A 57 4.21 -2.89 -20.28
C LEU A 57 4.23 -4.14 -19.40
N LEU A 58 5.37 -4.81 -19.32
CA LEU A 58 5.54 -5.96 -18.43
C LEU A 58 5.48 -5.54 -16.96
N GLY A 59 6.08 -4.39 -16.62
CA GLY A 59 5.99 -3.81 -15.28
C GLY A 59 4.55 -3.45 -14.92
N ILE A 60 3.78 -2.90 -15.85
CA ILE A 60 2.34 -2.61 -15.67
C ILE A 60 1.53 -3.88 -15.38
N PHE A 61 1.83 -4.98 -16.08
CA PHE A 61 1.21 -6.28 -15.83
C PHE A 61 1.52 -6.79 -14.42
N GLU A 62 2.79 -6.75 -14.02
CA GLU A 62 3.19 -7.21 -12.68
C GLU A 62 2.58 -6.34 -11.59
N ASN A 63 2.62 -5.01 -11.77
CA ASN A 63 2.02 -4.05 -10.85
C ASN A 63 0.52 -4.35 -10.64
N SER A 64 -0.23 -4.57 -11.72
CA SER A 64 -1.67 -4.87 -11.61
C SER A 64 -1.93 -6.25 -11.00
N PHE A 65 -1.10 -7.25 -11.29
CA PHE A 65 -1.16 -8.55 -10.63
C PHE A 65 -0.93 -8.41 -9.12
N HIS A 66 0.15 -7.75 -8.72
CA HIS A 66 0.54 -7.50 -7.32
C HIS A 66 -0.58 -6.81 -6.55
N LEU A 67 -1.11 -5.71 -7.09
CA LEU A 67 -2.17 -4.93 -6.44
C LEU A 67 -3.54 -5.63 -6.44
N THR A 68 -3.77 -6.59 -7.33
CA THR A 68 -4.97 -7.46 -7.31
C THR A 68 -4.82 -8.59 -6.30
N ASN A 69 -3.59 -9.07 -6.10
CA ASN A 69 -3.26 -10.12 -5.13
C ASN A 69 -3.16 -9.59 -3.69
N TYR A 70 -3.25 -8.27 -3.50
CA TYR A 70 -3.29 -7.63 -2.19
C TYR A 70 -4.48 -8.12 -1.36
N GLU A 71 -4.19 -8.55 -0.13
CA GLU A 71 -5.20 -8.82 0.89
C GLU A 71 -4.85 -8.02 2.15
N ASN A 72 -5.81 -7.26 2.67
CA ASN A 72 -5.67 -6.67 3.99
C ASN A 72 -5.91 -7.74 5.06
N SER A 73 -4.82 -8.38 5.51
CA SER A 73 -4.85 -9.42 6.54
C SER A 73 -4.72 -8.89 7.96
N HIS A 74 -4.52 -7.58 8.13
CA HIS A 74 -4.53 -6.91 9.44
C HIS A 74 -5.96 -6.78 9.97
N LYS A 75 -6.62 -7.91 10.20
CA LYS A 75 -7.69 -7.99 11.20
C LYS A 75 -7.00 -7.94 12.57
N LYS A 76 -7.59 -7.25 13.54
CA LYS A 76 -7.17 -7.30 14.95
C LYS A 76 -6.80 -8.74 15.26
N GLN A 77 -5.57 -9.03 15.70
CA GLN A 77 -5.28 -10.38 16.17
C GLN A 77 -6.29 -10.65 17.29
N PRO A 78 -7.11 -11.70 17.16
CA PRO A 78 -8.07 -12.01 18.20
C PRO A 78 -7.30 -12.22 19.51
N SER A 79 -7.84 -11.71 20.63
CA SER A 79 -7.28 -12.03 21.95
C SER A 79 -7.23 -13.56 22.14
N GLU A 80 -6.41 -14.07 23.06
CA GLU A 80 -6.37 -15.53 23.33
C GLU A 80 -7.77 -16.10 23.64
N GLU A 81 -8.63 -15.32 24.31
CA GLU A 81 -10.04 -15.64 24.56
C GLU A 81 -10.92 -15.65 23.28
N GLU A 82 -10.67 -14.73 22.34
CA GLU A 82 -11.36 -14.71 21.03
C GLU A 82 -10.87 -15.88 20.14
N GLN A 83 -9.61 -16.30 20.28
CA GLN A 83 -9.06 -17.47 19.57
C GLN A 83 -9.61 -18.80 20.11
N GLU A 84 -9.92 -18.89 21.40
CA GLU A 84 -10.59 -20.06 21.98
C GLU A 84 -12.07 -20.12 21.59
N LYS A 85 -12.76 -18.97 21.56
CA LYS A 85 -14.15 -18.88 21.04
C LYS A 85 -14.27 -19.14 19.55
N ASP A 86 -13.35 -18.63 18.73
CA ASP A 86 -13.31 -18.91 17.29
C ASP A 86 -13.08 -20.41 17.02
N LYS A 87 -12.33 -21.12 17.87
CA LYS A 87 -12.15 -22.59 17.78
C LYS A 87 -13.41 -23.36 18.17
N GLU A 88 -14.19 -22.87 19.14
CA GLU A 88 -15.49 -23.47 19.51
C GLU A 88 -16.60 -23.15 18.49
N GLU A 89 -16.60 -21.96 17.89
CA GLU A 89 -17.57 -21.54 16.85
C GLU A 89 -17.25 -22.11 15.45
N GLU A 90 -15.98 -22.30 15.07
CA GLU A 90 -15.58 -22.98 13.82
C GLU A 90 -16.11 -24.43 13.74
N ALA A 91 -16.42 -25.03 14.89
CA ALA A 91 -17.00 -26.37 14.98
C ALA A 91 -18.52 -26.40 14.77
N LEU A 92 -19.23 -25.26 14.88
CA LEU A 92 -20.70 -25.25 15.00
C LEU A 92 -21.45 -24.37 13.99
N ASP A 93 -20.82 -23.49 13.21
CA ASP A 93 -21.50 -22.81 12.09
C ASP A 93 -20.54 -22.45 10.95
N LYS A 94 -20.40 -23.34 9.96
CA LYS A 94 -19.70 -23.01 8.71
C LYS A 94 -20.66 -22.26 7.78
N ASP A 95 -20.94 -21.01 8.10
CA ASP A 95 -21.62 -20.09 7.17
C ASP A 95 -20.86 -20.08 5.84
N ASP A 96 -21.48 -20.56 4.77
CA ASP A 96 -20.87 -20.60 3.44
C ASP A 96 -20.44 -19.21 2.93
N ARG A 97 -20.95 -18.12 3.52
CA ARG A 97 -20.54 -16.74 3.23
C ARG A 97 -19.16 -16.37 3.81
N THR A 98 -18.66 -17.11 4.79
CA THR A 98 -17.31 -16.90 5.37
C THR A 98 -16.24 -17.73 4.67
N LYS A 99 -16.63 -18.71 3.83
CA LYS A 99 -15.69 -19.50 3.02
C LYS A 99 -14.96 -18.59 2.02
N ARG A 100 -13.67 -18.39 2.24
CA ARG A 100 -12.77 -17.76 1.26
C ARG A 100 -12.74 -18.61 -0.02
N ILE A 101 -13.41 -18.13 -1.06
CA ILE A 101 -13.46 -18.81 -2.37
C ILE A 101 -12.09 -18.72 -3.07
N ASN A 102 -11.36 -17.62 -2.86
CA ASN A 102 -10.09 -17.32 -3.51
C ASN A 102 -8.94 -17.39 -2.49
N LYS A 103 -7.83 -18.06 -2.87
CA LYS A 103 -6.60 -18.11 -2.08
C LYS A 103 -5.60 -17.10 -2.66
N LYS A 104 -5.02 -16.22 -1.83
CA LYS A 104 -3.86 -15.40 -2.19
C LYS A 104 -2.75 -16.23 -2.85
N VAL A 105 -2.13 -15.67 -3.88
CA VAL A 105 -0.90 -16.23 -4.45
C VAL A 105 0.25 -15.86 -3.51
N ASP A 106 0.91 -16.87 -2.95
CA ASP A 106 1.94 -16.72 -1.93
C ASP A 106 3.24 -16.19 -2.53
N ASN A 107 3.68 -16.78 -3.65
CA ASN A 107 4.88 -16.40 -4.38
C ASN A 107 4.59 -16.29 -5.88
N PHE A 108 5.12 -15.24 -6.52
CA PHE A 108 5.12 -15.15 -7.98
C PHE A 108 6.42 -14.56 -8.52
N VAL A 109 6.82 -15.01 -9.71
CA VAL A 109 8.01 -14.52 -10.43
C VAL A 109 7.65 -14.32 -11.90
N VAL A 110 8.20 -13.28 -12.52
CA VAL A 110 8.11 -13.02 -13.95
C VAL A 110 9.46 -13.31 -14.59
N SER A 111 9.50 -14.31 -15.47
CA SER A 111 10.67 -14.76 -16.22
C SER A 111 10.48 -14.47 -17.70
N THR A 112 11.52 -13.96 -18.36
CA THR A 112 11.52 -13.63 -19.80
C THR A 112 12.81 -14.09 -20.45
N GLU A 113 12.76 -14.42 -21.74
CA GLU A 113 13.94 -14.76 -22.55
C GLU A 113 14.94 -13.60 -22.60
N ASN A 114 14.45 -12.36 -22.53
CA ASN A 114 15.29 -11.16 -22.51
C ASN A 114 15.34 -10.56 -21.10
N THR A 115 16.38 -10.90 -20.34
CA THR A 115 16.57 -10.46 -18.95
C THR A 115 16.72 -8.95 -18.80
N SER A 116 17.13 -8.23 -19.86
CA SER A 116 17.26 -6.77 -19.80
C SER A 116 15.92 -6.07 -19.51
N VAL A 117 14.80 -6.71 -19.84
CA VAL A 117 13.45 -6.16 -19.64
C VAL A 117 13.12 -6.00 -18.15
N VAL A 118 13.51 -6.97 -17.33
CA VAL A 118 13.24 -6.94 -15.87
C VAL A 118 14.29 -6.15 -15.10
N GLU A 119 15.42 -5.83 -15.72
CA GLU A 119 16.46 -4.99 -15.15
C GLU A 119 16.28 -3.49 -15.45
N ASP A 120 15.41 -3.18 -16.41
CA ASP A 120 15.10 -1.83 -16.87
C ASP A 120 14.44 -0.95 -15.77
N GLN A 121 14.67 0.36 -15.87
CA GLN A 121 14.17 1.31 -14.87
C GLN A 121 12.65 1.45 -14.88
N ASP A 122 11.99 1.39 -16.04
CA ASP A 122 10.52 1.50 -16.12
C ASP A 122 9.85 0.30 -15.46
N TYR A 123 10.43 -0.89 -15.65
CA TYR A 123 9.96 -2.11 -14.99
C TYR A 123 10.13 -2.03 -13.46
N LYS A 124 11.33 -1.68 -13.01
CA LYS A 124 11.64 -1.50 -11.57
C LYS A 124 10.77 -0.43 -10.93
N PHE A 125 10.48 0.66 -11.65
CA PHE A 125 9.57 1.71 -11.19
C PHE A 125 8.16 1.16 -10.95
N GLN A 126 7.63 0.33 -11.86
CA GLN A 126 6.31 -0.28 -11.67
C GLN A 126 6.27 -1.23 -10.46
N GLN A 127 7.34 -2.00 -10.22
CA GLN A 127 7.45 -2.84 -9.02
C GLN A 127 7.49 -2.00 -7.73
N ALA A 128 8.33 -0.95 -7.70
CA ALA A 128 8.42 -0.05 -6.57
C ALA A 128 7.06 0.64 -6.30
N SER A 129 6.40 1.13 -7.35
CA SER A 129 5.07 1.75 -7.27
C SER A 129 4.00 0.81 -6.71
N ALA A 130 4.03 -0.47 -7.07
CA ALA A 130 3.11 -1.47 -6.54
C ALA A 130 3.31 -1.68 -5.04
N ARG A 131 4.56 -1.82 -4.60
CA ARG A 131 4.93 -1.97 -3.18
C ARG A 131 4.59 -0.72 -2.36
N ALA A 132 4.86 0.46 -2.90
CA ALA A 132 4.53 1.74 -2.29
C ALA A 132 3.01 1.89 -2.10
N THR A 133 2.24 1.51 -3.12
CA THR A 133 0.77 1.53 -3.07
C THR A 133 0.23 0.53 -2.07
N GLU A 134 0.78 -0.69 -2.01
CA GLU A 134 0.42 -1.68 -0.98
C GLU A 134 0.73 -1.15 0.44
N PHE A 135 1.92 -0.60 0.65
CA PHE A 135 2.31 -0.02 1.93
C PHE A 135 1.36 1.09 2.36
N ALA A 136 1.07 2.05 1.47
CA ALA A 136 0.11 3.11 1.72
C ALA A 136 -1.30 2.57 2.02
N ARG A 137 -1.75 1.51 1.31
CA ARG A 137 -3.03 0.85 1.57
C ARG A 137 -3.07 0.18 2.94
N ASN A 138 -2.00 -0.49 3.37
CA ASN A 138 -1.93 -1.10 4.69
C ASN A 138 -2.08 -0.06 5.80
N LEU A 139 -1.34 1.05 5.69
CA LEU A 139 -1.46 2.17 6.63
C LEU A 139 -2.86 2.78 6.60
N ALA A 140 -3.40 3.08 5.42
CA ALA A 140 -4.72 3.70 5.26
C ALA A 140 -5.83 2.82 5.86
N ASN A 141 -5.75 1.50 5.67
CA ASN A 141 -6.73 0.54 6.19
C ASN A 141 -6.64 0.30 7.70
N ALA A 142 -5.55 0.68 8.36
CA ALA A 142 -5.43 0.58 9.81
C ALA A 142 -6.50 1.44 10.49
N ARG A 143 -7.32 0.82 11.34
CA ARG A 143 -8.45 1.47 12.01
C ARG A 143 -7.97 2.46 13.06
N GLY A 144 -8.82 3.44 13.41
CA GLY A 144 -8.49 4.48 14.39
C GLY A 144 -8.17 3.96 15.80
N SER A 145 -8.58 2.73 16.14
CA SER A 145 -8.19 2.05 17.38
C SER A 145 -6.73 1.59 17.42
N VAL A 146 -6.08 1.45 16.26
CA VAL A 146 -4.67 1.04 16.11
C VAL A 146 -3.82 2.22 15.65
N ALA A 147 -4.26 2.90 14.59
CA ALA A 147 -3.54 3.98 13.94
C ALA A 147 -3.65 5.29 14.72
N THR A 148 -2.99 5.40 15.86
CA THR A 148 -2.84 6.68 16.58
C THR A 148 -1.76 7.56 15.93
N PRO A 149 -1.69 8.87 16.22
CA PRO A 149 -0.57 9.72 15.82
C PRO A 149 0.81 9.15 16.20
N GLU A 150 0.93 8.56 17.38
CA GLU A 150 2.14 7.85 17.83
C GLU A 150 2.43 6.61 17.00
N TRP A 151 1.40 5.80 16.71
CA TRP A 151 1.58 4.65 15.83
C TRP A 151 2.06 5.07 14.44
N MET A 152 1.51 6.14 13.88
CA MET A 152 1.96 6.70 12.60
C MET A 152 3.43 7.13 12.65
N GLU A 153 3.86 7.80 13.73
CA GLU A 153 5.28 8.12 13.94
C GLU A 153 6.14 6.85 13.93
N HIS A 154 5.75 5.80 14.65
CA HIS A 154 6.50 4.54 14.66
C HIS A 154 6.60 3.92 13.25
N GLN A 155 5.51 3.94 12.47
CA GLN A 155 5.55 3.47 11.08
C GLN A 155 6.53 4.28 10.22
N ILE A 156 6.64 5.59 10.46
CA ILE A 156 7.62 6.45 9.80
C ILE A 156 9.03 6.05 10.22
N MET A 157 9.30 5.94 11.52
CA MET A 157 10.63 5.59 12.01
C MET A 157 11.10 4.22 11.51
N ASP A 158 10.19 3.23 11.44
CA ASP A 158 10.51 1.91 10.89
C ASP A 158 10.75 1.93 9.37
N LEU A 159 10.07 2.82 8.64
CA LEU A 159 10.37 3.05 7.22
C LEU A 159 11.77 3.64 7.06
N LEU A 160 12.11 4.67 7.83
CA LEU A 160 13.39 5.39 7.70
C LEU A 160 14.61 4.51 7.96
N LYS A 161 14.51 3.52 8.85
CA LYS A 161 15.57 2.50 9.07
C LYS A 161 15.96 1.76 7.79
N LYS A 162 15.04 1.61 6.84
CA LYS A 162 15.31 0.94 5.55
C LYS A 162 16.07 1.83 4.57
N HIS A 163 16.16 3.12 4.86
CA HIS A 163 16.84 4.13 4.03
C HIS A 163 17.98 4.82 4.79
N GLU A 164 18.59 4.12 5.76
CA GLU A 164 19.79 4.58 6.46
C GLU A 164 20.85 5.05 5.46
N GLY A 165 21.36 6.27 5.65
CA GLY A 165 22.30 6.93 4.74
C GLY A 165 21.68 7.87 3.71
N LYS A 166 20.36 7.87 3.53
CA LYS A 166 19.62 8.86 2.70
C LYS A 166 18.73 9.79 3.53
N VAL A 167 18.76 9.67 4.85
CA VAL A 167 17.99 10.52 5.77
C VAL A 167 18.96 11.49 6.42
N GLY A 168 18.81 12.79 6.12
CA GLY A 168 19.67 13.84 6.67
C GLY A 168 19.23 14.29 8.05
N GLU A 169 17.92 14.49 8.24
CA GLU A 169 17.33 14.94 9.50
C GLU A 169 15.93 14.34 9.67
N VAL A 170 15.58 14.01 10.92
CA VAL A 170 14.21 13.66 11.32
C VAL A 170 13.85 14.47 12.54
N ARG A 171 12.74 15.19 12.47
CA ARG A 171 12.20 15.95 13.59
C ARG A 171 10.77 15.51 13.89
N VAL A 172 10.55 15.11 15.13
CA VAL A 172 9.21 14.81 15.66
C VAL A 172 8.83 15.94 16.59
N LEU A 173 7.82 16.72 16.21
CA LEU A 173 7.25 17.77 17.03
C LEU A 173 6.07 17.19 17.82
N GLN A 174 6.23 17.13 19.14
CA GLN A 174 5.17 16.74 20.06
C GLN A 174 4.33 17.95 20.51
N ALA A 175 3.26 17.69 21.25
CA ALA A 175 2.25 18.70 21.60
C ALA A 175 2.82 19.97 22.26
N ASP A 176 3.81 19.84 23.15
CA ASP A 176 4.43 20.98 23.82
C ASP A 176 5.31 21.81 22.86
N GLU A 177 6.07 21.15 21.98
CA GLU A 177 6.85 21.80 20.93
C GLU A 177 5.96 22.52 19.92
N LEU A 178 4.86 21.88 19.50
CA LEU A 178 3.88 22.49 18.60
C LEU A 178 3.31 23.79 19.19
N GLN A 179 3.03 23.79 20.50
CA GLN A 179 2.57 24.97 21.21
C GLN A 179 3.66 26.04 21.31
N LYS A 180 4.89 25.66 21.69
CA LYS A 180 6.05 26.58 21.78
C LYS A 180 6.38 27.25 20.45
N LEU A 181 6.22 26.51 19.34
CA LEU A 181 6.45 27.01 17.97
C LEU A 181 5.26 27.82 17.42
N GLY A 182 4.17 27.98 18.17
CA GLY A 182 2.99 28.72 17.74
C GLY A 182 2.17 28.02 16.65
N MET A 183 2.32 26.70 16.48
CA MET A 183 1.55 25.88 15.53
C MET A 183 0.13 25.60 16.04
N ASN A 184 -0.56 26.66 16.43
CA ASN A 184 -1.82 26.62 17.16
C ASN A 184 -2.95 25.92 16.37
N LEU A 185 -2.98 26.03 15.04
CA LEU A 185 -3.98 25.31 14.24
C LEU A 185 -3.82 23.80 14.40
N PHE A 186 -2.60 23.30 14.22
CA PHE A 186 -2.29 21.87 14.33
C PHE A 186 -2.53 21.36 15.75
N TYR A 187 -1.99 22.07 16.75
CA TYR A 187 -2.14 21.72 18.15
C TYR A 187 -3.62 21.67 18.58
N ASN A 188 -4.40 22.71 18.26
CA ASN A 188 -5.79 22.79 18.70
C ASN A 188 -6.72 21.76 18.04
N VAL A 189 -6.41 21.30 16.83
CA VAL A 189 -7.14 20.19 16.20
C VAL A 189 -6.86 18.88 16.93
N GLY A 190 -5.60 18.59 17.25
CA GLY A 190 -5.22 17.33 17.89
C GLY A 190 -5.48 17.26 19.40
N LYS A 191 -5.42 18.38 20.13
CA LYS A 191 -5.50 18.38 21.61
C LYS A 191 -6.81 17.82 22.18
N GLY A 192 -7.87 17.77 21.36
CA GLY A 192 -9.18 17.23 21.77
C GLY A 192 -9.23 15.70 21.81
N ALA A 193 -8.24 15.03 21.23
CA ALA A 193 -8.14 13.58 21.25
C ALA A 193 -7.37 13.08 22.49
N ILE A 194 -7.63 11.83 22.90
CA ILE A 194 -6.86 11.14 23.94
C ILE A 194 -5.39 10.99 23.50
N SER A 195 -5.16 10.70 22.22
CA SER A 195 -3.82 10.65 21.65
C SER A 195 -3.38 12.04 21.18
N GLN A 196 -2.24 12.50 21.69
CA GLN A 196 -1.72 13.84 21.44
C GLN A 196 -1.23 14.01 19.99
N PRO A 197 -1.32 15.23 19.42
CA PRO A 197 -0.86 15.51 18.07
C PRO A 197 0.65 15.32 17.92
N ARG A 198 1.06 14.81 16.77
CA ARG A 198 2.47 14.65 16.39
C ARG A 198 2.67 15.12 14.96
N CYS A 199 3.71 15.92 14.71
CA CYS A 199 4.12 16.31 13.37
C CYS A 199 5.52 15.77 13.11
N VAL A 200 5.65 14.90 12.11
CA VAL A 200 6.93 14.29 11.73
C VAL A 200 7.42 14.96 10.46
N ILE A 201 8.65 15.47 10.52
CA ILE A 201 9.34 16.12 9.41
C ILE A 201 10.55 15.25 9.09
N VAL A 202 10.67 14.85 7.82
CA VAL A 202 11.77 14.02 7.32
C VAL A 202 12.47 14.79 6.23
N HIS A 203 13.78 14.99 6.39
CA HIS A 203 14.65 15.48 5.33
C HIS A 203 15.33 14.29 4.64
N TYR A 204 14.86 13.97 3.43
CA TYR A 204 15.39 12.89 2.61
C TYR A 204 16.40 13.44 1.58
N GLU A 205 17.63 12.97 1.65
CA GLU A 205 18.77 13.38 0.83
C GLU A 205 19.07 12.30 -0.21
N GLY A 206 18.13 12.10 -1.15
CA GLY A 206 18.28 11.09 -2.20
C GLY A 206 19.33 11.42 -3.27
N ASN A 207 19.66 12.71 -3.44
CA ASN A 207 20.69 13.18 -4.36
C ASN A 207 21.94 13.63 -3.56
N PRO A 208 23.05 12.87 -3.61
CA PRO A 208 24.25 13.20 -2.84
C PRO A 208 24.92 14.51 -3.28
N GLU A 209 24.67 14.98 -4.50
CA GLU A 209 25.24 16.23 -5.03
C GLU A 209 24.55 17.49 -4.49
N LYS A 210 23.34 17.35 -3.93
CA LYS A 210 22.50 18.46 -3.44
C LYS A 210 22.19 18.34 -1.95
N LYS A 211 23.16 17.83 -1.19
CA LYS A 211 23.00 17.62 0.25
C LYS A 211 22.65 18.92 0.97
N GLY A 212 21.63 18.89 1.83
CA GLY A 212 21.13 20.08 2.52
C GLY A 212 20.19 20.99 1.71
N GLU A 213 19.98 20.74 0.41
CA GLU A 213 19.03 21.49 -0.41
C GLU A 213 17.65 20.82 -0.43
N VAL A 214 16.59 21.64 -0.39
CA VAL A 214 15.21 21.15 -0.48
C VAL A 214 14.62 21.52 -1.85
N GLU A 215 14.47 20.53 -2.72
CA GLU A 215 13.86 20.73 -4.05
C GLU A 215 12.34 20.57 -4.05
N ILE A 216 11.84 19.60 -3.27
CA ILE A 216 10.43 19.20 -3.25
C ILE A 216 10.01 18.95 -1.80
N ALA A 217 8.84 19.48 -1.42
CA ALA A 217 8.19 19.16 -0.15
C ALA A 217 6.88 18.39 -0.41
N LEU A 218 6.78 17.18 0.13
CA LEU A 218 5.55 16.38 0.13
C LEU A 218 4.85 16.51 1.48
N VAL A 219 3.64 17.05 1.49
CA VAL A 219 2.86 17.26 2.71
C VAL A 219 1.59 16.42 2.67
N GLY A 220 1.46 15.49 3.62
CA GLY A 220 0.34 14.57 3.70
C GLY A 220 -0.54 14.83 4.92
N LYS A 221 -1.85 15.02 4.72
CA LYS A 221 -2.83 15.08 5.82
C LYS A 221 -2.81 13.76 6.61
N GLY A 222 -2.57 13.85 7.91
CA GLY A 222 -2.43 12.71 8.82
C GLY A 222 -3.50 12.63 9.92
N VAL A 223 -4.74 13.02 9.63
CA VAL A 223 -5.83 12.90 10.61
C VAL A 223 -6.21 11.44 10.74
N THR A 224 -5.83 10.81 11.85
CA THR A 224 -5.94 9.35 11.96
C THR A 224 -7.37 8.85 12.13
N PHE A 225 -8.25 9.68 12.69
CA PHE A 225 -9.69 9.47 12.69
C PHE A 225 -10.38 10.83 12.83
N ASP A 226 -11.29 11.15 11.90
CA ASP A 226 -12.04 12.42 11.91
C ASP A 226 -13.48 12.23 12.38
N THR A 227 -13.78 12.64 13.61
CA THR A 227 -15.15 12.66 14.13
C THR A 227 -15.92 13.92 13.70
N GLY A 228 -15.25 14.95 13.19
CA GLY A 228 -15.78 16.31 12.99
C GLY A 228 -15.59 17.24 14.20
N GLY A 229 -15.16 16.72 15.35
CA GLY A 229 -14.98 17.51 16.57
C GLY A 229 -16.32 17.95 17.17
N LEU A 230 -16.44 19.23 17.56
CA LEU A 230 -17.70 19.79 18.06
C LEU A 230 -18.81 19.74 17.02
N ASN A 231 -18.47 19.90 15.75
CA ASN A 231 -19.37 19.70 14.62
C ASN A 231 -19.32 18.22 14.23
N LEU A 232 -19.85 17.38 15.12
CA LEU A 232 -19.83 15.93 14.97
C LEU A 232 -20.43 15.53 13.62
N LYS A 233 -19.72 14.65 12.88
CA LYS A 233 -20.23 14.11 11.63
C LYS A 233 -21.55 13.36 11.87
N PRO A 234 -22.54 13.51 10.98
CA PRO A 234 -23.77 12.71 11.06
C PRO A 234 -23.49 11.21 10.93
N SER A 235 -24.40 10.39 11.44
CA SER A 235 -24.36 8.94 11.27
C SER A 235 -24.25 8.54 9.79
N GLY A 236 -23.46 7.53 9.46
CA GLY A 236 -23.20 7.10 8.08
C GLY A 236 -22.04 7.82 7.38
N TYR A 237 -21.45 8.85 7.99
CA TYR A 237 -20.31 9.61 7.45
C TYR A 237 -19.02 9.46 8.27
N MET A 238 -19.02 8.65 9.33
CA MET A 238 -17.89 8.54 10.26
C MET A 238 -17.14 7.22 10.12
N GLU A 239 -17.80 6.19 9.60
CA GLU A 239 -17.35 4.80 9.52
C GLU A 239 -16.06 4.65 8.71
N ASP A 240 -15.89 5.50 7.69
CA ASP A 240 -14.74 5.53 6.79
C ASP A 240 -13.69 6.58 7.14
N MET A 241 -13.87 7.33 8.23
CA MET A 241 -12.97 8.43 8.60
C MET A 241 -11.62 7.97 9.18
N TYR A 242 -11.42 6.67 9.35
CA TYR A 242 -10.07 6.10 9.50
C TYR A 242 -9.21 6.35 8.25
N GLY A 243 -9.83 6.56 7.08
CA GLY A 243 -9.15 6.88 5.83
C GLY A 243 -8.64 8.33 5.72
N ASP A 244 -8.98 9.21 6.67
CA ASP A 244 -8.68 10.65 6.59
C ASP A 244 -7.17 11.00 6.76
N LYS A 245 -6.36 9.97 7.02
CA LYS A 245 -4.89 9.98 6.99
C LYS A 245 -4.27 9.59 5.64
N GLY A 246 -5.11 9.35 4.62
CA GLY A 246 -4.67 8.83 3.32
C GLY A 246 -3.60 9.68 2.63
N GLY A 247 -3.62 11.01 2.86
CA GLY A 247 -2.58 11.91 2.36
C GLY A 247 -1.21 11.61 2.96
N SER A 248 -1.12 11.44 4.28
CA SER A 248 0.10 11.01 4.96
C SER A 248 0.53 9.63 4.48
N CYS A 249 -0.39 8.67 4.37
CA CYS A 249 -0.07 7.33 3.85
C CYS A 249 0.51 7.38 2.42
N ALA A 250 0.01 8.26 1.55
CA ALA A 250 0.54 8.44 0.20
C ALA A 250 1.96 9.03 0.21
N VAL A 251 2.25 10.00 1.08
CA VAL A 251 3.60 10.55 1.25
C VAL A 251 4.57 9.48 1.74
N LEU A 252 4.15 8.63 2.68
CA LEU A 252 4.97 7.52 3.17
C LEU A 252 5.16 6.43 2.11
N GLY A 253 4.15 6.18 1.27
CA GLY A 253 4.31 5.32 0.09
C GLY A 253 5.34 5.87 -0.89
N ALA A 254 5.34 7.18 -1.15
CA ALA A 254 6.32 7.81 -2.03
C ALA A 254 7.76 7.77 -1.50
N LEU A 255 7.93 7.67 -0.17
CA LEU A 255 9.24 7.59 0.48
C LEU A 255 9.82 6.16 0.51
N GLN A 256 8.98 5.13 0.36
CA GLN A 256 9.31 3.70 0.52
C GLN A 256 10.09 3.10 -0.65
#